data_AF-A0A2N9F1Z9-F1
#
_entry.id   AF-A0A2N9F1Z9-F1
#
_cell.length_a   1.000
_cell.length_b   1.000
_cell.length_c   1.000
_cell.angle_alpha   90.00
_cell.angle_beta   90.00
_cell.angle_gamma   90.00
#
_symmetry.space_group_name_H-M   'P 1'
#
loop_
_entity.id
_entity.type
_entity.pdbx_description
1 polymer ?
#
loop_
_entity_poly.entity_id
_entity_poly.type
_entity_poly.pdbx_seq_one_letter_code
_entity_poly.pdbx_strand_id
1 'polypeptide(L)'
;MERFLQEVAREKPVRFTAQQLCSFTSNCSTTLGTGGFGVVYKGQFPNGRKIAVKVLNRSSARTTEEQFMAEVGTIGRTYHRNLVRLYGFCYDQFMSALVYVYMENGLDKYLFSDKQKIVWEKLYDIAIGTAKGMAYLHEECQKRIIHYDMKPSNILVDANYFPKVADFGLAKLCNRDDTHITISGYRGTSGYSAPEFLLKNHPITHKCDVYSFGMVLFEIVGRRRSNNNISPSESLDWFLKRVWE
;
A
#
# COMPACT_ATOMS: atom_id res chain seq x y z
N MET A 1 -29.22 20.66 4.00
CA MET A 1 -28.05 21.11 4.78
C MET A 1 -27.40 19.96 5.57
N GLU A 2 -28.14 19.23 6.40
CA GLU A 2 -27.58 18.17 7.24
C GLU A 2 -26.92 17.02 6.47
N ARG A 3 -27.53 16.55 5.38
CA ARG A 3 -26.92 15.57 4.47
C ARG A 3 -25.59 16.05 3.87
N PHE A 4 -25.51 17.32 3.49
CA PHE A 4 -24.29 17.93 2.97
C PHE A 4 -23.20 18.03 4.05
N LEU A 5 -23.56 18.45 5.27
CA LEU A 5 -22.63 18.47 6.41
C LEU A 5 -22.12 17.07 6.77
N GLN A 6 -22.96 16.04 6.69
CA GLN A 6 -22.55 14.65 6.86
C GLN A 6 -21.61 14.17 5.74
N GLU A 7 -21.84 14.59 4.49
CA GLU A 7 -20.96 14.28 3.36
C GLU A 7 -19.58 14.94 3.51
N VAL A 8 -19.54 16.20 3.95
CA VAL A 8 -18.29 16.91 4.27
C VAL A 8 -17.57 16.26 5.46
N ALA A 9 -18.29 15.87 6.51
CA ALA A 9 -17.68 15.17 7.65
C ALA A 9 -17.08 13.80 7.26
N ARG A 10 -17.62 13.13 6.23
CA ARG A 10 -17.11 11.85 5.68
C ARG A 10 -15.84 12.00 4.84
N GLU A 11 -15.35 13.22 4.62
CA GLU A 11 -14.03 13.43 4.02
C GLU A 11 -12.90 12.97 4.95
N LYS A 12 -13.13 12.99 6.27
CA LYS A 12 -12.20 12.45 7.26
C LYS A 12 -12.51 10.99 7.60
N PRO A 13 -11.50 10.18 7.97
CA PRO A 13 -11.73 8.83 8.47
C PRO A 13 -12.64 8.83 9.70
N VAL A 14 -13.70 8.02 9.67
CA VAL A 14 -14.67 7.90 10.76
C VAL A 14 -14.24 6.80 11.74
N ARG A 15 -14.47 7.02 13.04
CA ARG A 15 -14.27 5.97 14.05
C ARG A 15 -15.48 5.04 14.10
N PHE A 16 -15.25 3.74 13.91
CA PHE A 16 -16.24 2.67 14.02
C PHE A 16 -16.05 1.87 15.31
N THR A 17 -17.11 1.18 15.75
CA THR A 17 -17.05 0.18 16.82
C THR A 17 -16.76 -1.21 16.24
N ALA A 18 -16.19 -2.11 17.05
CA ALA A 18 -15.98 -3.50 16.65
C ALA A 18 -17.29 -4.18 16.20
N GLN A 19 -18.42 -3.90 16.88
CA GLN A 19 -19.74 -4.42 16.52
C GLN A 19 -20.18 -3.99 15.12
N GLN A 20 -19.95 -2.71 14.75
CA GLN A 20 -20.24 -2.23 13.41
C GLN A 20 -19.39 -2.96 12.37
N LEU A 21 -18.09 -3.15 12.62
CA LEU A 21 -17.21 -3.85 11.68
C LEU A 21 -17.57 -5.33 11.54
N CYS A 22 -17.97 -6.00 12.62
CA CYS A 22 -18.49 -7.37 12.56
C CYS A 22 -19.75 -7.43 11.69
N SER A 23 -20.68 -6.47 11.85
CA SER A 23 -21.88 -6.39 11.01
C SER A 23 -21.52 -6.16 9.54
N PHE A 24 -20.62 -5.22 9.23
CA PHE A 24 -20.25 -4.89 7.85
C PHE A 24 -19.50 -6.02 7.13
N THR A 25 -18.84 -6.91 7.87
CA THR A 25 -18.03 -8.01 7.31
C THR A 25 -18.72 -9.38 7.41
N SER A 26 -19.98 -9.41 7.84
CA SER A 26 -20.70 -10.66 8.15
C SER A 26 -19.87 -11.56 9.06
N ASN A 27 -19.38 -11.00 10.18
CA ASN A 27 -18.47 -11.61 11.15
C ASN A 27 -17.16 -12.11 10.51
N CYS A 28 -16.51 -11.28 9.70
CA CYS A 28 -15.23 -11.61 9.06
C CYS A 28 -15.26 -12.91 8.22
N SER A 29 -16.40 -13.21 7.58
CA SER A 29 -16.62 -14.49 6.88
C SER A 29 -15.80 -14.68 5.59
N THR A 30 -15.44 -13.59 4.92
CA THR A 30 -14.78 -13.64 3.60
C THR A 30 -13.42 -12.95 3.66
N THR A 31 -12.35 -13.74 3.63
CA THR A 31 -10.97 -13.25 3.57
C THR A 31 -10.58 -12.84 2.15
N LEU A 32 -10.05 -11.64 2.01
CA LEU A 32 -9.45 -11.13 0.77
C LEU A 32 -7.94 -11.35 0.70
N GLY A 33 -7.27 -11.34 1.86
CA GLY A 33 -5.84 -11.55 1.94
C GLY A 33 -5.35 -11.65 3.38
N THR A 34 -4.18 -12.26 3.55
CA THR A 34 -3.47 -12.43 4.82
C THR A 34 -2.02 -11.99 4.64
N GLY A 35 -1.45 -11.31 5.63
CA GLY A 35 -0.07 -10.87 5.61
C GLY A 35 0.47 -10.61 7.01
N GLY A 36 1.74 -10.20 7.10
CA GLY A 36 2.40 -9.91 8.39
C GLY A 36 1.69 -8.83 9.22
N PHE A 37 0.93 -7.96 8.56
CA PHE A 37 0.19 -6.86 9.18
C PHE A 37 -1.23 -7.22 9.61
N GLY A 38 -1.69 -8.45 9.33
CA GLY A 38 -3.03 -8.92 9.71
C GLY A 38 -3.82 -9.52 8.55
N VAL A 39 -5.15 -9.50 8.71
CA VAL A 39 -6.09 -10.15 7.77
C VAL A 39 -7.05 -9.12 7.21
N VAL A 40 -7.27 -9.17 5.90
CA VAL A 40 -8.19 -8.28 5.20
C VAL A 40 -9.46 -9.04 4.88
N TYR A 41 -10.59 -8.50 5.30
CA TYR A 41 -11.92 -9.06 5.06
C TYR A 41 -12.72 -8.21 4.09
N LYS A 42 -13.55 -8.86 3.29
CA LYS A 42 -14.57 -8.19 2.48
C LYS A 42 -15.69 -7.73 3.38
N GLY A 43 -16.23 -6.55 3.11
CA GLY A 43 -17.43 -6.06 3.77
C GLY A 43 -18.27 -5.16 2.88
N GLN A 44 -19.37 -4.69 3.45
CA GLN A 44 -20.29 -3.77 2.80
C GLN A 44 -20.89 -2.82 3.84
N PHE A 45 -20.91 -1.52 3.53
CA PHE A 45 -21.66 -0.55 4.33
C PHE A 45 -23.17 -0.72 4.13
N PRO A 46 -24.02 -0.20 5.06
CA PRO A 46 -25.48 -0.29 4.94
C PRO A 46 -26.06 0.31 3.65
N ASN A 47 -25.34 1.25 3.02
CA ASN A 47 -25.72 1.85 1.75
C ASN A 47 -25.33 1.00 0.52
N GLY A 48 -24.88 -0.23 0.71
CA GLY A 48 -24.48 -1.14 -0.37
C GLY A 48 -23.04 -0.95 -0.86
N ARG A 49 -22.30 0.04 -0.37
CA ARG A 49 -20.91 0.28 -0.81
C ARG A 49 -19.97 -0.82 -0.29
N LYS A 50 -19.27 -1.52 -1.19
CA LYS A 50 -18.24 -2.51 -0.84
C LYS A 50 -17.05 -1.85 -0.14
N ILE A 51 -16.50 -2.53 0.86
CA ILE A 51 -15.33 -2.11 1.63
C ILE A 51 -14.35 -3.27 1.87
N ALA A 52 -13.12 -2.92 2.24
CA ALA A 52 -12.14 -3.86 2.75
C ALA A 52 -11.79 -3.48 4.20
N VAL A 53 -11.84 -4.45 5.11
CA VAL A 53 -11.54 -4.25 6.54
C VAL A 53 -10.27 -5.01 6.88
N LYS A 54 -9.16 -4.29 7.07
CA LYS A 54 -7.87 -4.84 7.51
C LYS A 54 -7.84 -4.89 9.03
N VAL A 55 -7.97 -6.09 9.60
CA VAL A 55 -7.83 -6.33 11.04
C VAL A 55 -6.36 -6.60 11.33
N LEU A 56 -5.75 -5.75 12.16
CA LEU A 56 -4.33 -5.80 12.45
C LEU A 56 -3.98 -6.92 13.43
N ASN A 57 -2.84 -7.58 13.21
CA ASN A 57 -2.36 -8.64 14.10
C ASN A 57 -1.82 -8.04 15.40
N ARG A 58 -2.39 -8.42 16.54
CA ARG A 58 -2.01 -7.93 17.88
C ARG A 58 -0.90 -8.73 18.56
N SER A 59 -0.19 -9.59 17.83
CA SER A 59 0.91 -10.40 18.36
C SER A 59 2.00 -9.57 19.04
N SER A 60 2.24 -8.34 18.59
CA SER A 60 3.05 -7.36 19.30
C SER A 60 2.33 -6.01 19.36
N ALA A 61 1.90 -5.62 20.56
CA ALA A 61 1.11 -4.41 20.77
C ALA A 61 1.80 -3.15 20.20
N ARG A 62 3.10 -3.00 20.46
CA ARG A 62 3.90 -1.86 19.99
C ARG A 62 3.94 -1.75 18.46
N THR A 63 4.25 -2.84 17.76
CA THR A 63 4.34 -2.85 16.29
C THR A 63 2.97 -2.59 15.66
N THR A 64 1.90 -3.12 16.26
CA THR A 64 0.52 -2.90 15.82
C THR A 64 0.12 -1.44 15.94
N GLU A 65 0.44 -0.82 17.07
CA GLU A 65 0.18 0.59 17.34
C GLU A 65 0.95 1.50 16.39
N GLU A 66 2.26 1.25 16.19
CA GLU A 66 3.10 2.00 15.26
C GLU A 66 2.54 1.95 13.82
N GLN A 67 2.09 0.78 13.35
CA GLN A 67 1.48 0.62 12.02
C GLN A 67 0.14 1.33 11.91
N PHE A 68 -0.70 1.22 12.94
CA PHE A 68 -1.99 1.90 12.99
C PHE A 68 -1.81 3.42 12.94
N MET A 69 -0.89 3.95 13.74
CA MET A 69 -0.55 5.37 13.76
C MET A 69 0.03 5.83 12.41
N ALA A 70 0.88 5.01 11.78
CA ALA A 70 1.42 5.31 10.45
C ALA A 70 0.30 5.46 9.41
N GLU A 71 -0.63 4.51 9.33
CA GLU A 71 -1.74 4.54 8.36
C GLU A 71 -2.69 5.72 8.62
N VAL A 72 -3.19 5.87 9.86
CA VAL A 72 -4.13 6.95 10.19
C VAL A 72 -3.47 8.33 10.07
N GLY A 73 -2.19 8.43 10.43
CA GLY A 73 -1.41 9.67 10.36
C GLY A 73 -0.98 10.07 8.95
N THR A 74 -0.91 9.13 8.01
CA THR A 74 -0.53 9.38 6.60
C THR A 74 -1.74 9.30 5.68
N ILE A 75 -2.15 8.11 5.24
CA ILE A 75 -3.21 7.91 4.26
C ILE A 75 -4.56 8.47 4.74
N GLY A 76 -4.81 8.46 6.06
CA GLY A 76 -5.99 9.08 6.65
C GLY A 76 -6.09 10.60 6.51
N ARG A 77 -4.99 11.28 6.14
CA ARG A 77 -4.91 12.74 5.97
C ARG A 77 -4.64 13.17 4.53
N THR A 78 -4.64 12.24 3.60
CA THR A 78 -4.35 12.50 2.18
C THR A 78 -5.52 12.13 1.30
N TYR A 79 -5.61 12.79 0.14
CA TYR A 79 -6.67 12.50 -0.82
C TYR A 79 -6.14 12.64 -2.24
N HIS A 80 -6.02 11.50 -2.92
CA HIS A 80 -5.57 11.47 -4.31
C HIS A 80 -6.20 10.28 -5.04
N ARG A 81 -6.51 10.45 -6.34
CA ARG A 81 -7.21 9.42 -7.13
C ARG A 81 -6.45 8.11 -7.24
N ASN A 82 -5.12 8.15 -7.16
CA ASN A 82 -4.24 6.98 -7.22
C ASN A 82 -3.72 6.51 -5.85
N LEU A 83 -4.35 6.94 -4.76
CA LEU A 83 -4.11 6.41 -3.42
C LEU A 83 -5.36 5.70 -2.90
N VAL A 84 -5.17 4.69 -2.06
CA VAL A 84 -6.28 3.98 -1.41
C VAL A 84 -7.00 4.93 -0.44
N ARG A 85 -8.32 4.94 -0.46
CA ARG A 85 -9.09 5.78 0.48
C ARG A 85 -9.35 5.02 1.77
N LEU A 86 -8.88 5.56 2.88
CA LEU A 86 -9.27 5.15 4.23
C LEU A 86 -10.61 5.81 4.58
N TYR A 87 -11.67 5.02 4.74
CA TYR A 87 -12.98 5.51 5.19
C TYR A 87 -13.05 5.66 6.70
N GLY A 88 -12.28 4.88 7.44
CA GLY A 88 -12.35 4.91 8.89
C GLY A 88 -11.51 3.84 9.55
N PHE A 89 -11.64 3.74 10.86
CA PHE A 89 -10.85 2.85 11.69
C PHE A 89 -11.61 2.41 12.94
N CYS A 90 -11.18 1.32 13.54
CA CYS A 90 -11.56 0.89 14.89
C CYS A 90 -10.28 0.66 15.68
N TYR A 91 -10.23 1.17 16.90
CA TYR A 91 -9.13 0.92 17.82
C TYR A 91 -9.69 0.89 19.24
N ASP A 92 -9.93 -0.30 19.78
CA ASP A 92 -10.41 -0.51 21.14
C ASP A 92 -9.71 -1.72 21.78
N GLN A 93 -10.17 -2.20 22.94
CA GLN A 93 -9.54 -3.35 23.60
C GLN A 93 -9.75 -4.69 22.87
N PHE A 94 -10.71 -4.77 21.94
CA PHE A 94 -11.08 -6.01 21.24
C PHE A 94 -10.54 -6.06 19.81
N MET A 95 -10.50 -4.92 19.11
CA MET A 95 -10.20 -4.87 17.69
C MET A 95 -9.39 -3.61 17.32
N SER A 96 -8.32 -3.84 16.54
CA SER A 96 -7.60 -2.79 15.80
C SER A 96 -7.81 -3.06 14.32
N ALA A 97 -8.53 -2.17 13.63
CA ALA A 97 -8.89 -2.36 12.24
C ALA A 97 -8.93 -1.06 11.45
N LEU A 98 -8.67 -1.16 10.15
CA LEU A 98 -8.67 -0.07 9.18
C LEU A 98 -9.66 -0.40 8.07
N VAL A 99 -10.49 0.58 7.69
CA VAL A 99 -11.58 0.40 6.73
C VAL A 99 -11.27 1.17 5.46
N TYR A 100 -11.11 0.47 4.35
CA TYR A 100 -10.73 1.03 3.06
C TYR A 100 -11.81 0.87 1.99
N VAL A 101 -11.64 1.62 0.90
CA VAL A 101 -12.25 1.29 -0.38
C VAL A 101 -11.91 -0.14 -0.80
N TYR A 102 -12.92 -0.88 -1.23
CA TYR A 102 -12.72 -2.20 -1.81
C TYR A 102 -12.06 -2.08 -3.18
N MET A 103 -11.08 -2.95 -3.43
CA MET A 103 -10.34 -3.09 -4.67
C MET A 103 -10.42 -4.56 -5.11
N GLU A 104 -10.35 -4.83 -6.41
CA GLU A 104 -10.54 -6.19 -6.91
C GLU A 104 -9.35 -7.08 -6.53
N ASN A 105 -8.13 -6.66 -6.87
CA ASN A 105 -6.90 -7.41 -6.59
C ASN A 105 -5.67 -6.47 -6.49
N GLY A 106 -4.56 -7.00 -6.00
CA GLY A 106 -3.23 -6.39 -6.18
C GLY A 106 -2.68 -6.62 -7.58
N LEU A 107 -1.76 -5.77 -8.03
CA LEU A 107 -1.09 -5.89 -9.32
C LEU A 107 -0.33 -7.22 -9.45
N ASP A 108 0.16 -7.77 -8.33
CA ASP A 108 0.83 -9.08 -8.29
C ASP A 108 -0.04 -10.22 -8.87
N LYS A 109 -1.36 -10.15 -8.70
CA LYS A 109 -2.29 -11.14 -9.25
C LYS A 109 -2.40 -11.06 -10.76
N TYR A 110 -2.34 -9.86 -11.33
CA TYR A 110 -2.37 -9.66 -12.78
C TYR A 110 -1.02 -9.94 -13.45
N LEU A 111 0.09 -9.77 -12.73
CA LEU A 111 1.42 -10.03 -13.27
C LEU A 111 1.84 -11.49 -13.18
N PHE A 112 1.46 -12.19 -12.11
CA PHE A 112 2.04 -13.50 -11.77
C PHE A 112 1.02 -14.63 -11.65
N SER A 113 -0.28 -14.38 -11.90
CA SER A 113 -1.29 -15.43 -11.96
C SER A 113 -1.76 -15.67 -13.38
N ASP A 114 -1.83 -16.94 -13.78
CA ASP A 114 -2.40 -17.34 -15.06
C ASP A 114 -3.92 -17.09 -15.16
N LYS A 115 -4.57 -16.83 -14.02
CA LYS A 115 -6.03 -16.64 -13.93
C LYS A 115 -6.50 -15.26 -14.38
N GLN A 116 -5.63 -14.25 -14.32
CA GLN A 116 -6.00 -12.86 -14.59
C GLN A 116 -5.12 -12.29 -15.69
N LYS A 117 -5.62 -12.31 -16.92
CA LYS A 117 -4.95 -11.69 -18.05
C LYS A 117 -5.23 -10.20 -18.07
N ILE A 118 -4.18 -9.40 -18.25
CA ILE A 118 -4.25 -7.96 -18.43
C ILE A 118 -3.51 -7.55 -19.71
N VAL A 119 -4.13 -6.66 -20.48
CA VAL A 119 -3.54 -6.12 -21.71
C VAL A 119 -2.48 -5.07 -21.38
N TRP A 120 -1.54 -4.88 -22.31
CA TRP A 120 -0.37 -4.03 -22.08
C TRP A 120 -0.73 -2.57 -21.81
N GLU A 121 -1.73 -2.05 -22.51
CA GLU A 121 -2.21 -0.68 -22.37
C GLU A 121 -2.68 -0.40 -20.94
N LYS A 122 -3.34 -1.38 -20.31
CA LYS A 122 -3.78 -1.27 -18.91
C LYS A 122 -2.62 -1.34 -17.92
N LEU A 123 -1.59 -2.13 -18.21
CA LEU A 123 -0.37 -2.15 -17.40
C LEU A 123 0.36 -0.80 -17.48
N TYR A 124 0.41 -0.19 -18.66
CA TYR A 124 0.95 1.15 -18.85
C TYR A 124 0.15 2.20 -18.06
N ASP A 125 -1.19 2.19 -18.16
CA ASP A 125 -2.05 3.08 -17.37
C ASP A 125 -1.84 2.89 -15.85
N ILE A 126 -1.66 1.65 -15.40
CA ILE A 126 -1.37 1.32 -14.01
C ILE A 126 -0.04 1.90 -13.56
N ALA A 127 1.02 1.77 -14.36
CA ALA A 127 2.32 2.34 -14.08
C ALA A 127 2.25 3.87 -13.94
N ILE A 128 1.60 4.55 -14.89
CA ILE A 128 1.42 6.01 -14.88
C ILE A 128 0.60 6.45 -13.67
N GLY A 129 -0.51 5.78 -13.38
CA GLY A 129 -1.34 6.11 -12.21
C GLY A 129 -0.59 5.91 -10.89
N THR A 130 0.20 4.85 -10.79
CA THR A 130 1.05 4.58 -9.62
C THR A 130 2.09 5.68 -9.43
N ALA A 131 2.80 6.07 -10.50
CA ALA A 131 3.77 7.15 -10.46
C ALA A 131 3.15 8.48 -10.01
N LYS A 132 1.93 8.81 -10.49
CA LYS A 132 1.19 10.00 -10.02
C LYS A 132 0.87 9.93 -8.53
N GLY A 133 0.46 8.77 -8.02
CA GLY A 133 0.23 8.56 -6.59
C GLY A 133 1.50 8.79 -5.76
N MET A 134 2.64 8.29 -6.23
CA MET A 134 3.93 8.47 -5.55
C MET A 134 4.44 9.91 -5.61
N ALA A 135 4.35 10.57 -6.77
CA ALA A 135 4.71 11.98 -6.92
C ALA A 135 3.92 12.85 -5.94
N TYR A 136 2.62 12.61 -5.80
CA TYR A 136 1.79 13.31 -4.82
C TYR A 136 2.32 13.13 -3.37
N LEU A 137 2.68 11.90 -2.97
CA LEU A 137 3.22 11.62 -1.63
C LEU A 137 4.56 12.32 -1.38
N HIS A 138 5.42 12.38 -2.38
CA HIS A 138 6.80 12.88 -2.26
C HIS A 138 6.91 14.40 -2.42
N GLU A 139 6.07 14.98 -3.28
CA GLU A 139 6.26 16.33 -3.81
C GLU A 139 5.08 17.27 -3.55
N GLU A 140 3.86 16.77 -3.34
CA GLU A 140 2.65 17.60 -3.22
C GLU A 140 2.09 17.64 -1.79
N CYS A 141 2.22 16.56 -1.01
CA CYS A 141 1.80 16.53 0.39
C CYS A 141 2.54 17.58 1.25
N GLN A 142 1.82 18.26 2.16
CA GLN A 142 2.41 19.29 3.03
C GLN A 142 3.71 18.82 3.72
N LYS A 143 3.65 17.62 4.31
CA LYS A 143 4.83 16.85 4.73
C LYS A 143 5.08 15.76 3.71
N ARG A 144 6.34 15.51 3.39
CA ARG A 144 6.73 14.40 2.53
C ARG A 144 6.33 13.09 3.21
N ILE A 145 5.70 12.18 2.47
CA ILE A 145 5.35 10.84 2.95
C ILE A 145 6.22 9.84 2.21
N ILE A 146 7.02 9.07 2.94
CA ILE A 146 7.80 7.95 2.39
C ILE A 146 7.08 6.66 2.72
N HIS A 147 6.84 5.82 1.72
CA HIS A 147 6.01 4.62 1.80
C HIS A 147 6.74 3.41 2.41
N TYR A 148 8.00 3.20 2.02
CA TYR A 148 8.91 2.11 2.41
C TYR A 148 8.55 0.69 1.96
N ASP A 149 7.32 0.42 1.53
CA ASP A 149 6.90 -0.92 1.11
C ASP A 149 6.27 -0.93 -0.29
N MET A 150 6.92 -0.29 -1.26
CA MET A 150 6.42 -0.26 -2.62
C MET A 150 6.70 -1.60 -3.33
N LYS A 151 5.63 -2.29 -3.77
CA LYS A 151 5.67 -3.60 -4.44
C LYS A 151 4.34 -3.87 -5.16
N PRO A 152 4.25 -4.85 -6.09
CA PRO A 152 3.02 -5.06 -6.86
C PRO A 152 1.79 -5.40 -6.01
N SER A 153 1.94 -6.14 -4.90
CA SER A 153 0.79 -6.46 -4.03
C SER A 153 0.23 -5.24 -3.29
N ASN A 154 0.99 -4.15 -3.20
CA ASN A 154 0.60 -2.89 -2.57
C ASN A 154 0.09 -1.86 -3.61
N ILE A 155 0.03 -2.23 -4.89
CA ILE A 155 -0.69 -1.49 -5.93
C ILE A 155 -2.01 -2.22 -6.15
N LEU A 156 -3.09 -1.70 -5.57
CA LEU A 156 -4.41 -2.27 -5.72
C LEU A 156 -5.08 -1.75 -6.99
N VAL A 157 -5.84 -2.61 -7.66
CA VAL A 157 -6.48 -2.33 -8.95
C VAL A 157 -7.98 -2.57 -8.81
N ASP A 158 -8.78 -1.59 -9.22
CA ASP A 158 -10.24 -1.70 -9.19
C ASP A 158 -10.79 -2.39 -10.46
N ALA A 159 -12.11 -2.55 -10.53
CA ALA A 159 -12.78 -3.20 -11.65
C ALA A 159 -12.58 -2.50 -13.01
N ASN A 160 -12.19 -1.23 -13.00
CA ASN A 160 -11.92 -0.42 -14.19
C ASN A 160 -10.42 -0.31 -14.49
N TYR A 161 -9.58 -1.10 -13.81
CA TYR A 161 -8.13 -1.08 -13.90
C TYR A 161 -7.48 0.23 -13.43
N PHE A 162 -8.13 1.01 -12.57
CA PHE A 162 -7.48 2.18 -11.96
C PHE A 162 -6.60 1.75 -10.77
N PRO A 163 -5.32 2.16 -10.75
CA PRO A 163 -4.40 1.80 -9.67
C PRO A 163 -4.55 2.72 -8.46
N LYS A 164 -4.38 2.13 -7.27
CA LYS A 164 -4.27 2.83 -5.99
C LYS A 164 -3.13 2.24 -5.16
N VAL A 165 -2.18 3.09 -4.78
CA VAL A 165 -1.13 2.72 -3.81
C VAL A 165 -1.78 2.52 -2.44
N ALA A 166 -1.43 1.42 -1.78
CA ALA A 166 -2.00 0.97 -0.52
C ALA A 166 -0.90 0.44 0.43
N ASP A 167 -1.32 0.13 1.66
CA ASP A 167 -0.49 -0.40 2.76
C ASP A 167 0.57 0.59 3.28
N PHE A 168 0.09 1.60 4.00
CA PHE A 168 0.92 2.65 4.59
C PHE A 168 1.43 2.28 5.98
N GLY A 169 1.39 0.99 6.36
CA GLY A 169 1.77 0.53 7.70
C GLY A 169 3.24 0.80 8.06
N LEU A 170 4.12 0.97 7.07
CA LEU A 170 5.51 1.35 7.27
C LEU A 170 5.81 2.81 6.98
N ALA A 171 4.81 3.59 6.54
CA ALA A 171 5.00 4.93 6.03
C ALA A 171 5.47 5.92 7.11
N LYS A 172 6.19 6.97 6.70
CA LYS A 172 6.69 8.01 7.62
C LYS A 172 6.46 9.40 7.04
N LEU A 173 6.05 10.32 7.92
CA LEU A 173 5.99 11.75 7.64
C LEU A 173 7.37 12.38 7.85
N CYS A 174 7.78 13.24 6.94
CA CYS A 174 9.07 13.92 6.97
C CYS A 174 8.86 15.40 6.66
N ASN A 175 9.57 16.28 7.36
CA ASN A 175 9.55 17.69 6.99
C ASN A 175 10.28 17.85 5.65
N ARG A 176 9.91 18.86 4.88
CA ARG A 176 10.51 19.05 3.53
C ARG A 176 11.98 19.45 3.59
N ASP A 177 12.36 20.14 4.66
CA ASP A 177 13.72 20.61 4.92
C ASP A 177 14.63 19.49 5.44
N ASP A 178 14.07 18.34 5.82
CA ASP A 178 14.85 17.18 6.24
C ASP A 178 15.59 16.60 5.03
N THR A 179 16.92 16.59 5.08
CA THR A 179 17.77 16.04 4.00
C THR A 179 17.82 14.52 4.02
N HIS A 180 17.64 13.91 5.18
CA HIS A 180 17.67 12.47 5.39
C HIS A 180 16.94 12.07 6.67
N ILE A 181 16.64 10.79 6.82
CA ILE A 181 15.91 10.26 7.97
C ILE A 181 16.76 9.23 8.69
N THR A 182 16.89 9.38 10.01
CA THR A 182 17.38 8.33 10.88
C THR A 182 16.29 7.26 11.01
N ILE A 183 16.56 6.08 10.46
CA ILE A 183 15.70 4.91 10.60
C ILE A 183 16.39 3.91 11.52
N SER A 184 15.67 3.41 12.51
CA SER A 184 16.10 2.26 13.30
C SER A 184 15.64 0.98 12.60
N GLY A 185 16.60 0.17 12.14
CA GLY A 185 16.33 -1.16 11.58
C GLY A 185 15.86 -1.18 10.13
N TYR A 186 15.79 -2.39 9.57
CA TYR A 186 15.35 -2.65 8.20
C TYR A 186 13.84 -2.42 8.04
N ARG A 187 13.43 -1.77 6.95
CA ARG A 187 12.03 -1.61 6.53
C ARG A 187 11.88 -2.01 5.06
N GLY A 188 10.71 -2.55 4.71
CA GLY A 188 10.36 -2.91 3.33
C GLY A 188 10.42 -4.42 3.05
N THR A 189 10.19 -4.77 1.79
CA THR A 189 10.11 -6.16 1.32
C THR A 189 11.38 -6.55 0.56
N SER A 190 11.97 -7.70 0.93
CA SER A 190 13.16 -8.23 0.25
C SER A 190 12.91 -8.38 -1.27
N GLY A 191 13.86 -7.93 -2.08
CA GLY A 191 13.76 -7.84 -3.54
C GLY A 191 13.26 -6.49 -4.08
N TYR A 192 12.64 -5.66 -3.24
CA TYR A 192 12.21 -4.29 -3.61
C TYR A 192 12.97 -3.22 -2.84
N SER A 193 13.59 -3.57 -1.70
CA SER A 193 14.33 -2.64 -0.87
C SER A 193 15.55 -2.07 -1.58
N ALA A 194 15.71 -0.76 -1.46
CA ALA A 194 16.80 -0.02 -2.05
C ALA A 194 18.15 -0.34 -1.37
N PRO A 195 19.28 -0.30 -2.10
CA PRO A 195 20.58 -0.73 -1.59
C PRO A 195 21.07 0.08 -0.39
N GLU A 196 20.65 1.34 -0.25
CA GLU A 196 21.01 2.20 0.88
C GLU A 196 20.60 1.62 2.26
N PHE A 197 19.63 0.70 2.32
CA PHE A 197 19.29 -0.01 3.57
C PHE A 197 20.38 -0.95 4.06
N LEU A 198 21.29 -1.38 3.18
CA LEU A 198 22.42 -2.25 3.50
C LEU A 198 23.73 -1.47 3.69
N LEU A 199 23.76 -0.20 3.25
CA LEU A 199 24.95 0.65 3.30
C LEU A 199 25.01 1.39 4.64
N LYS A 200 26.04 1.09 5.43
CA LYS A 200 26.29 1.79 6.70
C LYS A 200 26.48 3.29 6.45
N ASN A 201 25.86 4.13 7.28
CA ASN A 201 25.93 5.59 7.22
C ASN A 201 25.40 6.22 5.91
N HIS A 202 24.63 5.50 5.10
CA HIS A 202 23.98 6.09 3.94
C HIS A 202 22.63 6.71 4.32
N PRO A 203 22.34 7.96 3.92
CA PRO A 203 21.07 8.59 4.23
C PRO A 203 19.91 7.91 3.51
N ILE A 204 18.88 7.50 4.26
CA ILE A 204 17.63 7.04 3.66
C ILE A 204 16.76 8.24 3.33
N THR A 205 16.29 8.29 2.08
CA THR A 205 15.43 9.36 1.54
C THR A 205 14.26 8.74 0.77
N HIS A 206 13.34 9.57 0.25
CA HIS A 206 12.23 9.11 -0.59
C HIS A 206 12.67 8.38 -1.87
N LYS A 207 13.96 8.47 -2.23
CA LYS A 207 14.53 7.72 -3.36
C LYS A 207 14.46 6.21 -3.17
N CYS A 208 14.33 5.72 -1.94
CA CYS A 208 14.11 4.30 -1.71
C CYS A 208 12.78 3.81 -2.33
N ASP A 209 11.71 4.60 -2.21
CA ASP A 209 10.43 4.30 -2.86
C ASP A 209 10.57 4.34 -4.40
N VAL A 210 11.36 5.27 -4.93
CA VAL A 210 11.62 5.40 -6.38
C VAL A 210 12.35 4.16 -6.90
N TYR A 211 13.35 3.67 -6.16
CA TYR A 211 14.03 2.40 -6.48
C TYR A 211 13.03 1.24 -6.47
N SER A 212 12.25 1.10 -5.41
CA SER A 212 11.25 0.04 -5.30
C SER A 212 10.20 0.10 -6.41
N PHE A 213 9.80 1.30 -6.84
CA PHE A 213 8.92 1.48 -8.00
C PHE A 213 9.60 1.09 -9.32
N GLY A 214 10.89 1.39 -9.49
CA GLY A 214 11.69 0.88 -10.60
C GLY A 214 11.64 -0.65 -10.70
N MET A 215 11.78 -1.34 -9.57
CA MET A 215 11.62 -2.81 -9.51
C MET A 215 10.22 -3.26 -9.96
N VAL A 216 9.16 -2.55 -9.54
CA VAL A 216 7.79 -2.82 -10.02
C VAL A 216 7.68 -2.64 -11.53
N LEU A 217 8.25 -1.56 -12.09
CA LEU A 217 8.24 -1.33 -13.54
C LEU A 217 8.93 -2.45 -14.31
N PHE A 218 10.03 -2.99 -13.79
CA PHE A 218 10.70 -4.14 -14.39
C PHE A 218 9.83 -5.39 -14.37
N GLU A 219 9.10 -5.64 -13.28
CA GLU A 219 8.16 -6.76 -13.24
C GLU A 219 6.95 -6.58 -14.16
N ILE A 220 6.50 -5.33 -14.37
CA ILE A 220 5.46 -5.00 -15.36
C ILE A 220 5.93 -5.33 -16.78
N VAL A 221 7.12 -4.85 -17.16
CA VAL A 221 7.70 -5.05 -18.50
C VAL A 221 8.05 -6.52 -18.73
N GLY A 222 8.68 -7.16 -17.73
CA GLY A 222 9.13 -8.55 -17.83
C GLY A 222 8.03 -9.59 -17.63
N ARG A 223 6.88 -9.21 -17.06
CA ARG A 223 5.77 -10.12 -16.66
C ARG A 223 6.24 -11.33 -15.84
N ARG A 224 7.29 -11.15 -15.04
CA ARG A 224 7.94 -12.19 -14.23
C ARG A 224 8.36 -11.63 -12.88
N ARG A 225 8.34 -12.46 -11.84
CA ARG A 225 8.84 -12.09 -10.51
C ARG A 225 10.35 -11.99 -10.54
N SER A 226 10.90 -10.91 -9.96
CA SER A 226 12.35 -10.72 -9.86
C SER A 226 13.04 -11.76 -8.95
N ASN A 227 12.29 -12.46 -8.08
CA ASN A 227 12.84 -13.35 -7.04
C ASN A 227 12.63 -14.86 -7.27
N ASN A 228 12.07 -15.31 -8.40
CA ASN A 228 11.84 -16.75 -8.61
C ASN A 228 13.04 -17.44 -9.27
N ASN A 229 13.79 -18.20 -8.47
CA ASN A 229 14.67 -19.32 -8.87
C ASN A 229 15.59 -19.07 -10.07
N ILE A 230 16.38 -18.02 -9.97
CA ILE A 230 17.60 -17.87 -10.76
C ILE A 230 18.73 -17.81 -9.73
N SER A 231 19.87 -18.47 -9.95
CA SER A 231 20.99 -18.45 -9.00
C SER A 231 21.31 -17.00 -8.61
N PRO A 232 21.88 -16.73 -7.41
CA PRO A 232 22.19 -15.36 -6.98
C PRO A 232 23.04 -14.55 -7.98
N SER A 233 23.79 -15.25 -8.85
CA SER A 233 24.57 -14.68 -9.94
C SER A 233 23.75 -14.22 -11.14
N GLU A 234 22.47 -14.56 -11.22
CA GLU A 234 21.73 -14.61 -12.49
C GLU A 234 20.39 -13.86 -12.38
N SER A 235 19.84 -13.59 -11.18
CA SER A 235 18.68 -12.69 -11.01
C SER A 235 19.01 -11.21 -11.24
N LEU A 236 20.20 -10.76 -10.83
CA LEU A 236 20.70 -9.41 -11.11
C LEU A 236 21.39 -9.32 -12.48
N ASP A 237 22.13 -10.37 -12.89
CA ASP A 237 22.82 -10.42 -14.19
C ASP A 237 21.87 -10.54 -15.38
N TRP A 238 20.78 -11.34 -15.27
CA TRP A 238 19.80 -11.44 -16.37
C TRP A 238 19.25 -10.07 -16.73
N PHE A 239 19.05 -9.23 -15.71
CA PHE A 239 18.47 -7.92 -15.87
C PHE A 239 19.49 -6.89 -16.39
N LEU A 240 20.68 -6.80 -15.77
CA LEU A 240 21.74 -5.89 -16.21
C LEU A 240 22.20 -6.17 -17.65
N LYS A 241 22.29 -7.44 -18.06
CA LYS A 241 22.63 -7.80 -19.45
C LYS A 241 21.58 -7.34 -20.46
N ARG A 242 20.29 -7.45 -20.13
CA ARG A 242 19.18 -7.22 -21.06
C ARG A 242 18.77 -5.74 -21.22
N VAL A 243 19.20 -4.87 -20.30
CA VAL A 243 19.01 -3.41 -20.39
C VAL A 243 20.18 -2.73 -21.13
N TRP A 244 21.34 -3.39 -21.19
CA TRP A 244 22.56 -2.85 -21.79
C TRP A 244 22.77 -3.28 -23.26
N GLU A 245 22.07 -4.31 -23.71
CA GLU A 245 21.96 -4.70 -25.13
C GLU A 245 20.85 -3.90 -25.85
#